data_AF-A0A820P5D1-F1
#
_entry.id   AF-A0A820P5D1-F1
#
_cell.length_a   1.000
_cell.length_b   1.000
_cell.length_c   1.000
_cell.angle_alpha   90.00
_cell.angle_beta   90.00
_cell.angle_gamma   90.00
#
_symmetry.space_group_name_H-M   'P 1'
#
loop_
_entity.id
_entity.type
_entity.pdbx_description
1 polymer ?
#
loop_
_entity_poly.entity_id
_entity_poly.type
_entity_poly.pdbx_seq_one_letter_code
_entity_poly.pdbx_strand_id
1 'polypeptide(L)'
;YVHSISVDGEIDTALQLSINVTINNPGITNVQLQNFILYMADGDSGTVLGQVPIDLLILEPGNNNILLNGLLAPLDQTDLPFVGKFFSAYLNGQTQLVKLYHELSTTENPTGMDLTISGLSMKADLNGIDTQLIRRVEVLNFGIEFDSIDVNKVYVTGKS
;
A
#
# COMPACT_ATOMS: atom_id res chain seq x y z
N TYR A 1 -2.37 6.80 15.46
CA TYR A 1 -1.39 5.70 15.51
C TYR A 1 -1.98 4.50 14.78
N VAL A 2 -1.15 3.74 14.06
CA VAL A 2 -1.61 2.55 13.33
C VAL A 2 -1.38 1.31 14.19
N HIS A 3 -2.38 0.44 14.28
CA HIS A 3 -2.32 -0.83 15.02
C HIS A 3 -1.87 -1.99 14.13
N SER A 4 -2.42 -2.07 12.93
CA SER A 4 -2.14 -3.14 12.00
C SER A 4 -2.44 -2.72 10.57
N ILE A 5 -1.69 -3.29 9.63
CA ILE A 5 -2.00 -3.30 8.21
C ILE A 5 -2.07 -4.76 7.78
N SER A 6 -3.16 -5.17 7.14
CA SER A 6 -3.34 -6.51 6.56
C SER A 6 -3.64 -6.39 5.06
N VAL A 7 -3.20 -7.39 4.30
CA VAL A 7 -3.63 -7.57 2.90
C VAL A 7 -4.89 -8.43 2.91
N ASP A 8 -5.98 -7.89 2.37
CA ASP A 8 -7.29 -8.54 2.36
C ASP A 8 -7.60 -9.20 1.00
N GLY A 9 -6.90 -8.78 -0.06
CA GLY A 9 -7.09 -9.31 -1.40
C GLY A 9 -6.32 -8.55 -2.47
N GLU A 10 -6.68 -8.84 -3.71
CA GLU A 10 -6.14 -8.20 -4.92
C GLU A 10 -7.32 -7.78 -5.81
N ILE A 11 -7.20 -6.61 -6.44
CA ILE A 11 -8.12 -6.11 -7.46
C ILE A 11 -7.32 -5.67 -8.69
N ASP A 12 -7.38 -6.46 -9.77
CA ASP A 12 -6.82 -6.23 -11.11
C ASP A 12 -5.33 -5.81 -11.16
N THR A 13 -5.00 -4.62 -10.67
CA THR A 13 -3.65 -4.04 -10.64
C THR A 13 -3.21 -3.53 -9.25
N ALA A 14 -4.01 -3.74 -8.21
CA ALA A 14 -3.77 -3.24 -6.86
C ALA A 14 -4.00 -4.30 -5.77
N LEU A 15 -3.24 -4.21 -4.69
CA LEU A 15 -3.53 -4.97 -3.47
C LEU A 15 -4.48 -4.19 -2.59
N GLN A 16 -5.50 -4.86 -2.10
CA GLN A 16 -6.43 -4.29 -1.13
C GLN A 16 -5.90 -4.49 0.29
N LEU A 17 -5.87 -3.41 1.05
CA LEU A 17 -5.34 -3.36 2.41
C LEU A 17 -6.44 -2.98 3.40
N SER A 18 -6.45 -3.63 4.55
CA SER A 18 -7.15 -3.18 5.76
C SER A 18 -6.16 -2.53 6.72
N ILE A 19 -6.46 -1.32 7.16
CA ILE A 19 -5.59 -0.53 8.02
C ILE A 19 -6.38 -0.16 9.28
N ASN A 20 -6.00 -0.75 10.40
CA ASN A 20 -6.60 -0.43 11.69
C ASN A 20 -5.82 0.72 12.33
N VAL A 21 -6.47 1.86 12.52
CA VAL A 21 -5.84 3.08 13.05
C VAL A 21 -6.65 3.66 14.19
N THR A 22 -5.95 4.27 15.14
CA THR A 22 -6.56 5.26 16.04
C THR A 22 -6.19 6.67 15.57
N ILE A 23 -7.19 7.49 15.28
CA ILE A 23 -7.02 8.91 14.98
C ILE A 23 -7.53 9.71 16.18
N ASN A 24 -6.66 10.55 16.74
CA ASN A 24 -7.04 11.44 17.83
C ASN A 24 -7.54 12.78 17.26
N ASN A 25 -8.76 13.16 17.63
CA ASN A 25 -9.28 14.50 17.44
C ASN A 25 -9.05 15.30 18.74
N PRO A 26 -8.05 16.21 18.78
CA PRO A 26 -7.79 17.02 19.97
C PRO A 26 -8.83 18.13 20.21
N GLY A 27 -9.75 18.33 19.26
CA GLY A 27 -10.83 19.30 19.38
C GLY A 27 -11.94 18.86 20.34
N ILE A 28 -12.84 19.80 20.65
CA ILE A 28 -14.03 19.57 21.49
C ILE A 28 -15.30 19.34 20.66
N THR A 29 -15.19 19.37 19.33
CA THR A 29 -16.28 19.18 18.37
C THR A 29 -15.96 18.04 17.41
N ASN A 30 -17.00 17.46 16.83
CA ASN A 30 -16.84 16.45 15.78
C ASN A 30 -16.18 17.07 14.54
N VAL A 31 -15.28 16.33 13.92
CA VAL A 31 -14.69 16.67 12.62
C VAL A 31 -15.24 15.72 11.58
N GLN A 32 -15.73 16.25 10.47
CA GLN A 32 -16.25 15.45 9.36
C GLN A 32 -15.43 15.73 8.11
N LEU A 33 -14.76 14.69 7.61
CA LEU A 33 -14.01 14.72 6.35
C LEU A 33 -14.79 13.97 5.30
N GLN A 34 -14.90 14.54 4.11
CA GLN A 34 -15.58 13.92 2.97
C GLN A 34 -14.65 13.92 1.76
N ASN A 35 -14.74 12.86 0.95
CA ASN A 35 -14.00 12.71 -0.31
C ASN A 35 -12.51 13.02 -0.17
N PHE A 36 -11.88 12.37 0.80
CA PHE A 36 -10.52 12.67 1.20
C PHE A 36 -9.61 11.47 0.96
N ILE A 37 -8.35 11.73 0.63
CA ILE A 37 -7.36 10.69 0.32
C ILE A 37 -6.19 10.81 1.30
N LEU A 38 -5.84 9.68 1.90
CA LEU A 38 -4.52 9.50 2.52
C LEU A 38 -3.60 8.81 1.53
N TYR A 39 -2.40 9.34 1.38
CA TYR A 39 -1.33 8.70 0.64
C TYR A 39 -0.60 7.71 1.54
N MET A 40 -0.29 6.56 0.96
CA MET A 40 0.55 5.54 1.56
C MET A 40 1.92 5.65 0.93
N ALA A 41 2.95 5.82 1.75
CA ALA A 41 4.34 5.86 1.30
C ALA A 41 5.21 4.88 2.09
N ASP A 42 6.32 4.50 1.47
CA ASP A 42 7.43 3.87 2.18
C ASP A 42 7.94 4.84 3.26
N GLY A 43 8.03 4.35 4.49
CA GLY A 43 8.45 5.15 5.64
C GLY A 43 9.91 5.60 5.60
N ASP A 44 10.76 4.92 4.82
CA ASP A 44 12.17 5.21 4.66
C ASP A 44 12.44 6.09 3.44
N SER A 45 11.99 5.68 2.26
CA SER A 45 12.23 6.42 1.01
C SER A 45 11.26 7.59 0.78
N GLY A 46 10.07 7.55 1.39
CA GLY A 46 9.00 8.50 1.15
C GLY A 46 8.27 8.30 -0.18
N THR A 47 8.64 7.28 -0.97
CA THR A 47 7.97 6.97 -2.24
C THR A 47 6.53 6.56 -2.00
N VAL A 48 5.61 7.13 -2.76
CA VAL A 48 4.19 6.80 -2.68
C VAL A 48 3.96 5.40 -3.25
N LEU A 49 3.34 4.55 -2.43
CA LEU A 49 3.05 3.14 -2.72
C LEU A 49 1.58 2.93 -3.10
N GLY A 50 0.73 3.90 -2.82
CA GLY A 50 -0.70 3.82 -3.07
C GLY A 50 -1.50 4.84 -2.27
N GLN A 51 -2.80 4.57 -2.15
CA GLN A 51 -3.76 5.51 -1.60
C GLN A 51 -4.85 4.82 -0.78
N VAL A 52 -5.40 5.56 0.17
CA VAL A 52 -6.49 5.15 1.05
C VAL A 52 -7.61 6.17 0.86
N PRO A 53 -8.54 5.91 -0.09
CA PRO A 53 -9.67 6.79 -0.33
C PRO A 53 -10.68 6.67 0.82
N ILE A 54 -11.22 7.81 1.25
CA ILE A 54 -12.16 7.90 2.36
C ILE A 54 -13.33 8.79 1.95
N ASP A 55 -14.50 8.16 1.76
CA ASP A 55 -15.72 8.86 1.36
C ASP A 55 -16.25 9.75 2.49
N LEU A 56 -16.28 9.21 3.71
CA LEU A 56 -16.74 9.89 4.91
C LEU A 56 -15.95 9.40 6.12
N LEU A 57 -15.34 10.35 6.83
CA LEU A 57 -14.72 10.11 8.14
C LEU A 57 -15.33 11.07 9.16
N ILE A 58 -15.90 10.51 10.22
CA ILE A 58 -16.39 11.28 11.36
C ILE A 58 -15.45 10.98 12.54
N LEU A 59 -14.82 12.03 13.05
CA LEU A 59 -13.94 11.97 14.22
C LEU A 59 -14.61 12.67 15.39
N GLU A 60 -15.02 11.90 16.39
CA GLU A 60 -15.49 12.41 17.67
C GLU A 60 -14.31 12.94 18.49
N PRO A 61 -14.52 13.89 19.43
CA PRO A 61 -13.49 14.33 20.37
C PRO A 61 -12.76 13.15 21.04
N GLY A 62 -11.43 13.17 21.00
CA GLY A 62 -10.58 12.10 21.54
C GLY A 62 -10.21 11.03 20.50
N ASN A 63 -9.97 9.81 20.98
CA ASN A 63 -9.44 8.71 20.17
C ASN A 63 -10.55 7.97 19.41
N ASN A 64 -10.42 7.91 18.08
CA ASN A 64 -11.34 7.22 17.17
C ASN A 64 -10.66 5.99 16.58
N ASN A 65 -11.19 4.79 16.82
CA ASN A 65 -10.68 3.56 16.22
C ASN A 65 -11.41 3.30 14.90
N ILE A 66 -10.66 3.32 13.80
CA ILE A 66 -11.21 3.30 12.45
C ILE A 66 -10.50 2.20 11.65
N LEU A 67 -11.29 1.44 10.91
CA LEU A 67 -10.79 0.55 9.87
C LEU A 67 -10.84 1.30 8.53
N LEU A 68 -9.68 1.49 7.92
CA LEU A 68 -9.55 2.13 6.61
C LEU A 68 -9.22 1.09 5.55
N ASN A 69 -9.75 1.29 4.33
CA ASN A 69 -9.49 0.44 3.18
C ASN A 69 -8.52 1.14 2.23
N GLY A 70 -7.34 0.56 2.07
CA GLY A 70 -6.28 1.08 1.21
C GLY A 70 -6.11 0.26 -0.06
N LEU A 71 -5.49 0.90 -1.05
CA LEU A 71 -5.03 0.28 -2.29
C LEU A 71 -3.53 0.52 -2.40
N LEU A 72 -2.76 -0.55 -2.51
CA LEU A 72 -1.34 -0.51 -2.80
C LEU A 72 -1.15 -0.84 -4.29
N ALA A 73 -0.77 0.18 -5.05
CA ALA A 73 -0.53 0.12 -6.47
C ALA A 73 0.36 1.29 -6.88
N PRO A 74 1.23 1.12 -7.89
CA PRO A 74 1.97 2.23 -8.46
C PRO A 74 1.00 3.29 -8.97
N LEU A 75 1.18 4.54 -8.54
CA LEU A 75 0.38 5.67 -9.02
C LEU A 75 0.86 6.11 -10.40
N ASP A 76 2.18 6.09 -10.63
CA ASP A 76 2.80 6.36 -11.91
C ASP A 76 3.75 5.23 -12.37
N GLN A 77 4.08 5.20 -13.67
CA GLN A 77 5.03 4.21 -14.23
C GLN A 77 6.42 4.29 -13.60
N THR A 78 6.80 5.46 -13.08
CA THR A 78 8.08 5.68 -12.39
C THR A 78 8.13 5.00 -11.02
N ASP A 79 6.97 4.74 -10.42
CA ASP A 79 6.87 4.19 -9.06
C ASP A 79 6.89 2.65 -9.06
N LEU A 80 6.62 2.03 -10.23
CA LEU A 80 6.54 0.59 -10.40
C LEU A 80 7.74 -0.19 -9.83
N PRO A 81 9.01 0.22 -10.04
CA PRO A 81 10.16 -0.49 -9.47
C PRO A 81 10.18 -0.43 -7.93
N PHE A 82 9.73 0.69 -7.35
CA PHE A 82 9.73 0.89 -5.91
C PHE A 82 8.62 0.09 -5.25
N VAL A 83 7.41 0.14 -5.80
CA VAL A 83 6.27 -0.66 -5.35
C VAL A 83 6.58 -2.16 -5.49
N GLY A 84 7.19 -2.57 -6.61
CA GLY A 84 7.61 -3.96 -6.83
C GLY A 84 8.67 -4.43 -5.83
N LYS A 85 9.64 -3.58 -5.50
CA LYS A 85 10.66 -3.89 -4.48
C LYS A 85 10.04 -3.99 -3.08
N PHE A 86 9.18 -3.04 -2.71
CA PHE A 86 8.46 -3.05 -1.45
C PHE A 86 7.63 -4.33 -1.31
N PHE A 87 6.87 -4.67 -2.35
CA PHE A 87 6.05 -5.87 -2.38
C PHE A 87 6.89 -7.14 -2.29
N SER A 88 8.01 -7.21 -3.03
CA SER A 88 8.94 -8.33 -2.95
C SER A 88 9.51 -8.51 -1.55
N ALA A 89 9.87 -7.43 -0.86
CA ALA A 89 10.38 -7.49 0.50
C ALA A 89 9.32 -7.99 1.49
N TYR A 90 8.08 -7.48 1.36
CA TYR A 90 6.92 -7.97 2.11
C TYR A 90 6.65 -9.47 1.91
N LEU A 91 6.68 -9.95 0.66
CA LEU A 91 6.51 -11.38 0.35
C LEU A 91 7.66 -12.27 0.85
N ASN A 92 8.84 -11.69 1.06
CA ASN A 92 10.01 -12.38 1.62
C ASN A 92 10.03 -12.34 3.16
N GLY A 93 8.92 -12.01 3.82
CA GLY A 93 8.81 -11.96 5.28
C GLY A 93 9.46 -10.72 5.91
N GLN A 94 9.94 -9.75 5.11
CA GLN A 94 10.55 -8.54 5.66
C GLN A 94 9.47 -7.56 6.08
N THR A 95 9.54 -7.12 7.34
CA THR A 95 8.68 -6.04 7.84
C THR A 95 9.01 -4.74 7.09
N GLN A 96 7.97 -4.09 6.58
CA GLN A 96 8.10 -2.84 5.86
C GLN A 96 7.53 -1.69 6.69
N LEU A 97 8.24 -0.56 6.76
CA LEU A 97 7.72 0.65 7.39
C LEU A 97 6.82 1.38 6.40
N VAL A 98 5.59 1.66 6.81
CA VAL A 98 4.58 2.38 6.01
C VAL A 98 4.24 3.70 6.69
N LYS A 99 4.16 4.77 5.91
CA LYS A 99 3.69 6.08 6.32
C LYS A 99 2.37 6.39 5.64
N LEU A 100 1.36 6.71 6.43
CA LEU A 100 0.11 7.31 5.96
C LEU A 100 0.17 8.81 6.20
N TYR A 101 -0.19 9.60 5.19
CA TYR A 101 -0.19 11.05 5.32
C TYR A 101 -1.19 11.70 4.36
N HIS A 102 -1.53 12.94 4.67
CA HIS A 102 -2.25 13.80 3.75
C HIS A 102 -1.36 14.93 3.26
N GLU A 103 -1.51 15.32 1.99
CA GLU A 103 -0.89 16.51 1.44
C GLU A 103 -1.88 17.67 1.48
N LEU A 104 -1.56 18.71 2.25
CA LEU A 104 -2.30 19.96 2.17
C LEU A 104 -2.04 20.62 0.81
N SER A 105 -3.08 20.79 0.01
CA SER A 105 -3.03 21.72 -1.12
C SER A 105 -3.08 23.13 -0.55
N THR A 106 -1.93 23.81 -0.50
CA THR A 106 -1.83 25.16 0.05
C THR A 106 -2.52 26.16 -0.86
N THR A 107 -3.81 26.41 -0.62
CA THR A 107 -4.46 27.66 -1.01
C THR A 107 -4.79 28.45 0.25
N GLU A 108 -4.39 29.72 0.25
CA GLU A 108 -4.21 30.62 1.39
C GLU A 108 -5.26 30.55 2.51
N ASN A 109 -4.77 30.58 3.77
CA ASN A 109 -5.48 30.47 5.05
C ASN A 109 -5.99 29.05 5.42
N PRO A 110 -5.14 28.22 6.05
CA PRO A 110 -5.59 26.94 6.60
C PRO A 110 -6.67 27.18 7.66
N THR A 111 -7.82 26.55 7.47
CA THR A 111 -8.89 26.47 8.47
C THR A 111 -8.42 25.66 9.69
N GLY A 112 -9.15 25.74 10.80
CA GLY A 112 -8.89 24.85 11.95
C GLY A 112 -9.00 23.35 11.62
N MET A 113 -9.78 23.03 10.57
CA MET A 113 -9.88 21.69 10.02
C MET A 113 -8.60 21.29 9.27
N ASP A 114 -8.03 22.20 8.47
CA ASP A 114 -6.74 21.99 7.79
C ASP A 114 -5.60 21.78 8.80
N LEU A 115 -5.61 22.48 9.94
CA LEU A 115 -4.63 22.27 11.00
C LEU A 115 -4.78 20.89 11.66
N THR A 116 -6.01 20.43 11.89
CA THR A 116 -6.29 19.11 12.47
C THR A 116 -5.83 17.99 11.54
N ILE A 117 -6.00 18.16 10.23
CA ILE A 117 -5.63 17.16 9.20
C ILE A 117 -4.14 17.24 8.84
N SER A 118 -3.51 18.42 8.90
CA SER A 118 -2.08 18.60 8.60
C SER A 118 -1.16 17.81 9.54
N GLY A 119 -1.63 17.55 10.76
CA GLY A 119 -0.97 16.68 11.73
C GLY A 119 -1.19 15.19 11.49
N LEU A 120 -2.01 14.80 10.50
CA LEU A 120 -2.34 13.40 10.23
C LEU A 120 -1.23 12.75 9.41
N SER A 121 -0.08 12.57 10.04
CA SER A 121 0.96 11.66 9.58
C SER A 121 1.10 10.52 10.58
N MET A 122 0.95 9.30 10.10
CA MET A 122 1.02 8.10 10.91
C MET A 122 2.04 7.15 10.31
N LYS A 123 2.76 6.42 11.15
CA LYS A 123 3.65 5.34 10.73
C LYS A 123 3.16 4.02 11.29
N ALA A 124 3.42 2.96 10.56
CA ALA A 124 2.99 1.60 10.87
C ALA A 124 3.99 0.59 10.33
N ASP A 125 4.09 -0.55 11.00
CA ASP A 125 4.79 -1.70 10.46
C ASP A 125 3.80 -2.59 9.70
N LEU A 126 4.10 -2.86 8.44
CA LEU A 126 3.47 -3.90 7.65
C LEU A 126 4.34 -5.16 7.77
N ASN A 127 3.93 -6.08 8.64
CA ASN A 127 4.64 -7.32 8.89
C ASN A 127 4.65 -8.19 7.63
N GLY A 128 5.83 -8.60 7.19
CA GLY A 128 5.98 -9.46 6.02
C GLY A 128 5.26 -10.81 6.18
N ILE A 129 4.97 -11.44 5.04
CA ILE A 129 4.33 -12.75 5.02
C ILE A 129 5.38 -13.83 5.26
N ASP A 130 5.31 -14.48 6.41
CA ASP A 130 6.18 -15.61 6.78
C ASP A 130 5.63 -16.97 6.27
N THR A 131 4.50 -16.95 5.58
CA THR A 131 3.87 -18.14 5.00
C THR A 131 4.28 -18.32 3.54
N GLN A 132 4.71 -19.52 3.15
CA GLN A 132 4.98 -19.83 1.74
C GLN A 132 3.70 -19.65 0.89
N LEU A 133 3.65 -18.57 0.10
CA LEU A 133 2.52 -18.27 -0.79
C LEU A 133 2.56 -19.09 -2.07
N ILE A 134 3.77 -19.36 -2.60
CA ILE A 134 3.95 -20.29 -3.72
C ILE A 134 4.09 -21.70 -3.16
N ARG A 135 2.98 -22.43 -3.13
CA ARG A 135 2.95 -23.83 -2.67
C ARG A 135 3.25 -24.84 -3.77
N ARG A 136 3.01 -24.48 -5.04
CA ARG A 136 3.21 -25.32 -6.21
C ARG A 136 3.21 -24.44 -7.47
N VAL A 137 4.30 -24.47 -8.22
CA VAL A 137 4.33 -24.03 -9.62
C VAL A 137 4.14 -25.28 -10.46
N GLU A 138 3.02 -25.38 -11.17
CA GLU A 138 2.77 -26.46 -12.11
C GLU A 138 3.01 -25.94 -13.52
N VAL A 139 4.13 -26.36 -14.12
CA VAL A 139 4.43 -26.05 -15.50
C VAL A 139 3.49 -26.90 -16.36
N LEU A 140 2.43 -26.28 -16.89
CA LEU A 140 1.37 -26.97 -17.64
C LEU A 140 1.86 -27.50 -18.99
N ASN A 141 2.86 -26.84 -19.60
CA ASN A 141 3.49 -27.27 -20.83
C ASN A 141 4.98 -26.89 -20.82
N PHE A 142 5.85 -27.84 -21.17
CA PHE A 142 7.25 -27.57 -21.48
C PHE A 142 7.49 -27.85 -22.96
N GLY A 143 8.17 -26.93 -23.65
CA GLY A 143 8.64 -27.10 -25.02
C GLY A 143 10.15 -27.27 -25.02
N ILE A 144 10.65 -28.21 -25.82
CA ILE A 144 12.08 -28.30 -26.14
C ILE A 144 12.21 -27.82 -27.58
N GLU A 145 12.83 -26.66 -27.78
CA GLU A 145 13.15 -26.15 -29.10
C GLU A 145 14.63 -26.42 -29.39
N PHE A 146 14.87 -27.07 -30.53
CA PHE A 146 16.21 -27.28 -31.06
C PHE A 146 16.55 -26.10 -31.98
N ASP A 147 17.73 -25.52 -31.79
CA ASP A 147 18.25 -24.53 -32.72
C ASP A 147 18.48 -25.20 -34.08
N SER A 148 17.81 -24.72 -35.12
CA SER A 148 17.95 -25.27 -36.48
C SER A 148 19.31 -24.95 -37.11
N ILE A 149 20.10 -24.06 -36.48
CA ILE A 149 21.42 -23.62 -36.93
C ILE A 149 22.54 -24.23 -36.08
N ASP A 150 22.29 -24.52 -34.80
CA ASP A 150 23.27 -25.10 -33.87
C ASP A 150 22.69 -26.31 -33.09
N VAL A 151 22.82 -27.50 -33.67
CA VAL A 151 22.30 -28.77 -33.13
C VAL A 151 22.86 -29.17 -31.75
N ASN A 152 23.84 -28.43 -31.23
CA ASN A 152 24.38 -28.62 -29.87
C ASN A 152 23.75 -27.67 -28.84
N LYS A 153 22.81 -26.81 -29.23
CA LYS A 153 22.11 -25.89 -28.33
C LYS A 153 20.64 -26.27 -28.21
N VAL A 154 20.23 -26.46 -26.95
CA VAL A 154 18.85 -26.69 -26.56
C VAL A 154 18.38 -25.46 -25.79
N TYR A 155 17.29 -24.86 -26.24
CA TYR A 155 16.64 -23.78 -25.50
C TYR A 155 15.45 -24.36 -24.73
N VAL A 156 15.37 -23.98 -23.47
CA VAL A 156 14.21 -24.28 -22.62
C VAL A 156 13.38 -23.02 -22.55
N THR A 157 12.16 -23.08 -23.08
CA THR A 157 11.20 -21.98 -22.99
C THR A 157 10.00 -22.45 -22.15
N GLY A 158 9.54 -21.57 -21.27
CA GLY A 158 8.35 -21.77 -20.47
C GLY A 158 7.40 -20.61 -20.69
N LYS A 159 6.10 -20.90 -20.85
CA LYS A 159 5.05 -19.90 -20.69
C LYS A 159 4.38 -20.15 -19.35
N SER A 160 4.45 -19.15 -18.48
CA SER A 160 3.67 -19.05 -17.24
C SER A 160 2.23 -18.70 -17.55
#